data_AF-A0A3C1P2D2-F1
#
_entry.id   AF-A0A3C1P2D2-F1
#
_cell.length_a   1.000
_cell.length_b   1.000
_cell.length_c   1.000
_cell.angle_alpha   90.00
_cell.angle_beta   90.00
_cell.angle_gamma   90.00
#
_symmetry.space_group_name_H-M   'P 1'
#
loop_
_entity.id
_entity.type
_entity.pdbx_description
1 polymer ?
#
loop_
_entity_poly.entity_id
_entity_poly.type
_entity_poly.pdbx_seq_one_letter_code
_entity_poly.pdbx_strand_id
1 'polypeptide(L)'
;RIQPIGSPARYEDRVGDNHHHMVCRDCGMLIDVDCAVGSAPCLTPSDSARYDIDEAEVVYWGRCPACQADAAPPRTPQKSHA
;
A
#
# COMPACT_ATOMS: atom_id res chain seq x y z
N ARG A 1 -14.33 0.90 6.60
CA ARG A 1 -13.86 -0.43 7.08
C ARG A 1 -12.98 -0.98 5.97
N ILE A 2 -11.70 -1.20 6.24
CA ILE A 2 -10.76 -1.75 5.26
C ILE A 2 -10.53 -3.22 5.60
N GLN A 3 -10.77 -4.11 4.63
CA GLN A 3 -10.50 -5.54 4.75
C GLN A 3 -9.83 -6.10 3.49
N PRO A 4 -8.53 -5.80 3.29
CA PRO A 4 -7.75 -6.46 2.27
C PRO A 4 -7.80 -7.97 2.53
N ILE A 5 -8.08 -8.75 1.49
CA ILE A 5 -8.16 -10.21 1.58
C ILE A 5 -6.87 -10.74 2.25
N GLY A 6 -7.04 -11.45 3.36
CA GLY A 6 -5.93 -12.01 4.14
C GLY A 6 -5.37 -11.10 5.24
N SER A 7 -6.02 -9.98 5.58
CA SER A 7 -5.61 -9.10 6.69
C SER A 7 -6.71 -8.92 7.75
N PRO A 8 -6.35 -8.57 9.01
CA PRO A 8 -7.33 -8.24 10.05
C PRO A 8 -8.19 -7.05 9.63
N ALA A 9 -9.44 -6.99 10.11
CA ALA A 9 -10.28 -5.82 9.90
C ALA A 9 -9.64 -4.57 10.50
N ARG A 10 -9.53 -3.51 9.71
CA ARG A 10 -9.08 -2.18 10.15
C ARG A 10 -10.14 -1.13 9.84
N TYR A 11 -10.13 -0.04 10.62
CA TYR A 11 -11.01 1.10 10.45
C TYR A 11 -10.21 2.26 9.88
N GLU A 12 -10.85 3.05 9.01
CA GLU A 12 -10.27 4.20 8.31
C GLU A 12 -10.99 5.46 8.78
N ASP A 13 -10.26 6.53 9.08
CA ASP A 13 -10.82 7.83 9.49
C ASP A 13 -10.65 8.91 8.43
N ARG A 14 -9.74 8.71 7.47
CA ARG A 14 -9.49 9.57 6.32
C ARG A 14 -10.45 9.15 5.21
N VAL A 15 -11.47 9.95 4.94
CA VAL A 15 -12.48 9.65 3.90
C VAL A 15 -12.57 10.79 2.90
N GLY A 16 -12.77 10.46 1.62
CA GLY A 16 -13.08 11.43 0.57
C GLY A 16 -11.91 12.04 -0.20
N ASP A 17 -10.66 11.60 0.03
CA ASP A 17 -9.47 12.18 -0.60
C ASP A 17 -8.68 11.21 -1.50
N ASN A 18 -9.31 10.10 -1.89
CA ASN A 18 -8.78 9.10 -2.84
C ASN A 18 -7.34 8.66 -2.53
N HIS A 19 -7.05 8.35 -1.28
CA HIS A 19 -5.84 7.61 -0.91
C HIS A 19 -6.03 6.11 -1.18
N HIS A 20 -4.93 5.38 -1.17
CA HIS A 20 -4.85 3.95 -1.38
C HIS A 20 -4.05 3.33 -0.23
N HIS A 21 -4.08 2.01 -0.11
CA HIS A 21 -3.36 1.31 0.95
C HIS A 21 -2.15 0.59 0.40
N MET A 22 -1.01 0.66 1.10
CA MET A 22 0.11 -0.25 0.90
C MET A 22 0.22 -1.22 2.07
N VAL A 23 0.27 -2.52 1.79
CA VAL A 23 0.37 -3.58 2.81
C VAL A 23 1.67 -4.37 2.66
N CYS A 24 2.41 -4.49 3.75
CA CYS A 24 3.58 -5.35 3.82
C CYS A 24 3.17 -6.83 3.95
N ARG A 25 3.69 -7.69 3.07
CA ARG A 25 3.44 -9.14 3.09
C ARG A 25 4.04 -9.86 4.30
N ASP A 26 5.10 -9.31 4.89
CA ASP A 26 5.84 -10.00 5.94
C ASP A 26 5.30 -9.65 7.33
N CYS A 27 5.11 -8.37 7.62
CA CYS A 27 4.68 -7.91 8.94
C CYS A 27 3.25 -7.35 9.00
N GLY A 28 2.56 -7.23 7.86
CA GLY A 28 1.21 -6.66 7.80
C GLY A 28 1.12 -5.17 8.11
N MET A 29 2.25 -4.44 8.10
CA MET A 29 2.26 -2.98 8.17
C MET A 29 1.41 -2.41 7.03
N LEU A 30 0.51 -1.49 7.36
CA LEU A 30 -0.36 -0.80 6.41
C LEU A 30 -0.06 0.69 6.50
N ILE A 31 0.10 1.34 5.36
CA ILE A 31 0.22 2.79 5.26
C ILE A 31 -0.70 3.31 4.17
N ASP A 32 -1.12 4.56 4.33
CA ASP A 32 -1.83 5.29 3.29
C ASP A 32 -0.83 5.85 2.29
N VAL A 33 -1.23 5.85 1.03
CA VAL A 33 -0.51 6.52 -0.05
C VAL A 33 -1.51 7.34 -0.85
N ASP A 34 -1.16 8.58 -1.16
CA ASP A 34 -1.98 9.39 -2.04
C ASP A 34 -2.07 8.75 -3.43
N CYS A 35 -3.16 8.98 -4.16
CA CYS A 35 -3.28 8.47 -5.51
C CYS A 35 -2.07 8.91 -6.37
N ALA A 36 -1.55 7.98 -7.19
CA ALA A 36 -0.35 8.17 -7.99
C ALA A 36 -0.37 9.41 -8.90
N VAL A 37 -1.56 9.91 -9.26
CA VAL A 37 -1.75 11.08 -10.13
C VAL A 37 -2.41 12.27 -9.43
N GLY A 38 -2.62 12.21 -8.11
CA GLY A 38 -3.28 13.26 -7.30
C GLY A 38 -4.77 13.51 -7.62
N SER A 39 -5.31 12.85 -8.65
CA SER A 39 -6.75 12.73 -8.95
C SER A 39 -7.19 11.29 -8.71
N ALA A 40 -8.48 10.99 -8.87
CA ALA A 40 -9.10 9.70 -8.54
C ALA A 40 -9.37 8.79 -9.78
N PRO A 41 -8.39 8.45 -10.63
CA PRO A 41 -8.65 7.65 -11.84
C PRO A 41 -9.12 6.24 -11.50
N CYS A 42 -8.86 5.73 -10.29
CA CYS A 42 -9.35 4.44 -9.84
C CYS A 42 -10.89 4.38 -9.78
N LEU A 43 -11.58 5.52 -9.60
CA LEU A 43 -13.04 5.60 -9.66
C LEU A 43 -13.57 5.58 -11.10
N THR A 44 -12.71 5.78 -12.10
CA THR A 44 -13.09 5.82 -13.52
C THR A 44 -12.42 4.67 -14.25
N PRO A 45 -13.04 3.47 -14.30
CA PRO A 45 -12.49 2.36 -15.09
C PRO A 45 -12.54 2.70 -16.58
N SER A 46 -11.68 2.05 -17.37
CA SER A 46 -11.67 2.21 -18.83
C SER A 46 -12.97 1.72 -19.50
N ASP A 47 -13.71 0.83 -18.84
CA ASP A 47 -15.07 0.43 -19.16
C ASP A 47 -15.83 0.20 -17.84
N SER A 48 -16.92 0.92 -17.63
CA SER A 48 -17.76 0.77 -16.43
C SER A 48 -18.80 -0.35 -16.57
N ALA A 49 -18.96 -0.96 -17.74
CA ALA A 49 -19.95 -1.99 -18.02
C ALA A 49 -21.38 -1.64 -17.55
N ARG A 50 -21.72 -0.34 -17.52
CA ARG A 50 -22.99 0.24 -17.05
C ARG A 50 -23.23 0.14 -15.53
N TYR A 51 -22.21 -0.14 -14.74
CA TYR A 51 -22.31 -0.03 -13.29
C TYR A 51 -22.32 1.44 -12.87
N ASP A 52 -23.10 1.75 -11.84
CA ASP A 52 -23.00 2.99 -11.08
C ASP A 52 -21.92 2.77 -10.01
N ILE A 53 -20.80 3.47 -10.14
CA ILE A 53 -19.59 3.23 -9.34
C ILE A 53 -19.47 4.38 -8.35
N ASP A 54 -19.60 4.06 -7.07
CA ASP A 54 -19.46 4.99 -5.95
C ASP A 54 -18.11 4.83 -5.21
N GLU A 55 -17.44 3.67 -5.33
CA GLU A 55 -16.17 3.37 -4.66
C GLU A 55 -15.23 2.51 -5.51
N ALA A 56 -13.93 2.75 -5.36
CA ALA A 56 -12.86 1.89 -5.86
C ALA A 56 -11.75 1.78 -4.81
N GLU A 57 -11.40 0.56 -4.43
CA GLU A 57 -10.31 0.29 -3.49
C GLU A 57 -9.07 -0.21 -4.23
N VAL A 58 -7.93 0.47 -4.02
CA VAL A 58 -6.63 0.04 -4.53
C VAL A 58 -5.75 -0.35 -3.35
N VAL A 59 -5.22 -1.58 -3.39
CA VAL A 59 -4.27 -2.08 -2.40
C VAL A 59 -2.98 -2.53 -3.09
N TYR A 60 -1.87 -1.89 -2.75
CA TYR A 60 -0.53 -2.31 -3.16
C TYR A 60 0.04 -3.30 -2.14
N TRP A 61 0.63 -4.39 -2.62
CA TRP A 61 1.22 -5.41 -1.76
C TRP A 61 2.73 -5.51 -2.02
N GLY A 62 3.54 -5.34 -0.97
CA GLY A 62 4.99 -5.33 -1.09
C GLY A 62 5.71 -5.69 0.21
N ARG A 63 6.98 -5.29 0.36
CA ARG A 63 7.74 -5.41 1.61
C ARG A 63 8.11 -4.01 2.11
N CYS A 64 7.83 -3.71 3.38
CA CYS A 64 8.22 -2.42 3.96
C CYS A 64 9.75 -2.32 4.08
N PRO A 65 10.32 -1.09 4.21
CA PRO A 65 11.76 -0.91 4.33
C PRO A 65 12.39 -1.68 5.49
N ALA A 66 11.70 -1.81 6.61
CA ALA A 66 12.17 -2.59 7.77
C ALA A 66 12.36 -4.07 7.40
N CYS A 67 11.33 -4.72 6.84
CA CYS A 67 11.43 -6.13 6.44
C CYS A 67 12.43 -6.35 5.30
N GLN A 68 12.65 -5.37 4.43
CA GLN A 68 13.73 -5.44 3.43
C GLN A 68 15.12 -5.34 4.06
N ALA A 69 15.29 -4.50 5.09
CA ALA A 69 16.55 -4.37 5.82
C ALA A 69 16.84 -5.62 6.68
N ASP A 70 15.82 -6.22 7.30
CA ASP A 70 15.95 -7.45 8.08
C ASP A 70 16.29 -8.68 7.21
N ALA A 71 15.89 -8.66 5.94
CA ALA A 71 16.25 -9.69 4.96
C ALA A 71 17.65 -9.48 4.34
N ALA A 72 18.30 -8.35 4.59
CA ALA A 72 19.63 -8.09 4.05
C ALA A 72 20.67 -8.97 4.80
N PRO A 73 21.58 -9.65 4.09
CA PRO A 73 22.68 -10.34 4.74
C PRO A 73 23.51 -9.34 5.56
N PRO A 74 24.10 -9.76 6.70
CA PRO A 74 24.89 -8.88 7.54
C PRO A 74 25.97 -8.20 6.68
N ARG A 75 26.02 -6.85 6.71
CA ARG A 75 27.07 -6.09 6.02
C ARG A 75 28.41 -6.44 6.66
N THR A 76 29.32 -7.04 5.90
CA THR A 76 30.70 -7.23 6.34
C THR A 76 31.31 -5.87 6.67
N PRO A 77 31.94 -5.66 7.84
CA PRO A 77 32.59 -4.40 8.17
C PRO A 77 33.68 -4.10 7.12
N GLN A 78 33.50 -3.04 6.35
CA GLN A 78 34.52 -2.58 5.42
C GLN A 78 35.63 -1.93 6.26
N LYS A 79 36.79 -2.59 6.35
CA LYS A 79 37.97 -2.01 7.01
C LYS A 79 38.35 -0.73 6.28
N SER A 80 38.25 0.40 6.95
CA SER A 80 38.80 1.67 6.50
C SER A 80 40.32 1.51 6.42
N HIS A 81 40.87 1.59 5.21
CA HIS A 81 42.30 1.74 5.02
C HIS A 81 42.68 3.18 5.38
N ALA A 82 43.46 3.31 6.45
CA ALA A 82 44.22 4.51 6.77
C ALA A 82 45.40 4.66 5.81
#